data_AF-A0A819DBQ9-F1
#
_entry.id   AF-A0A819DBQ9-F1
#
_cell.length_a   1.000
_cell.length_b   1.000
_cell.length_c   1.000
_cell.angle_alpha   90.00
_cell.angle_beta   90.00
_cell.angle_gamma   90.00
#
_symmetry.space_group_name_H-M   'P 1'
#
loop_
_entity.id
_entity.type
_entity.pdbx_description
1 polymer ?
#
loop_
_entity_poly.entity_id
_entity_poly.type
_entity_poly.pdbx_seq_one_letter_code
_entity_poly.pdbx_strand_id
1 'polypeptide(L)'
;MLTTKVIVVILCCLLVSSYGQQPSTCPDQGSGNYGCFDITSHGNCTEVSNKSPTYDYRWLNSGMDSNVDWTITCGDIIAYKIQGYTGVWSGWYVPGVNDMDTKVNGGNGLRRLWSYFYDHNHSYIICKTNNINHLNGC
;
A
#
# COMPACT_ATOMS: atom_id res chain seq x y z
N MET A 1 45.56 -52.08 26.18
CA MET A 1 45.00 -52.72 24.97
C MET A 1 44.35 -51.64 24.11
N LEU A 2 44.92 -51.39 22.93
CA LEU A 2 44.31 -50.68 21.80
C LEU A 2 43.03 -51.43 21.37
N THR A 3 41.98 -50.82 20.81
CA THR A 3 41.98 -50.25 19.45
C THR A 3 40.94 -49.14 19.24
N THR A 4 41.48 -47.96 18.93
CA THR A 4 41.16 -47.04 17.83
C THR A 4 40.04 -47.43 16.86
N LYS A 5 39.04 -46.55 16.73
CA LYS A 5 38.48 -46.13 15.42
C LYS A 5 38.37 -44.60 15.41
N VAL A 6 39.30 -43.96 14.73
CA VAL A 6 39.24 -42.58 14.25
C VAL A 6 38.59 -42.63 12.87
N ILE A 7 37.73 -41.67 12.53
CA ILE A 7 37.77 -40.86 11.29
C ILE A 7 36.47 -40.01 11.23
N VAL A 8 36.60 -38.73 11.57
CA VAL A 8 36.45 -37.54 10.69
C VAL A 8 34.99 -37.20 10.32
N VAL A 9 34.42 -36.21 11.01
CA VAL A 9 33.62 -35.17 10.34
C VAL A 9 34.16 -33.83 10.81
N ILE A 10 34.93 -33.23 9.92
CA ILE A 10 35.56 -31.92 10.03
C ILE A 10 34.48 -30.83 9.99
N LEU A 11 34.48 -30.01 11.03
CA LEU A 11 34.50 -28.54 10.97
C LEU A 11 33.67 -27.87 9.85
N CYS A 12 32.44 -27.48 10.18
CA CYS A 12 31.73 -26.35 9.58
C CYS A 12 30.56 -26.03 10.53
N CYS A 13 30.66 -25.10 11.47
CA CYS A 13 30.12 -23.75 11.31
C CYS A 13 30.43 -22.90 12.56
N LEU A 14 31.70 -22.81 12.96
CA LEU A 14 32.15 -21.59 13.65
C LEU A 14 32.46 -20.59 12.54
N LEU A 15 31.76 -19.44 12.57
CA LEU A 15 31.81 -18.25 11.69
C LEU A 15 30.50 -18.01 10.92
N VAL A 16 29.52 -17.39 11.58
CA VAL A 16 28.86 -16.20 11.00
C VAL A 16 28.52 -15.21 12.13
N SER A 17 29.52 -14.40 12.48
CA SER A 17 29.29 -13.09 13.06
C SER A 17 28.91 -12.16 11.91
N SER A 18 27.62 -11.84 11.79
CA SER A 18 27.08 -10.58 11.27
C SER A 18 25.61 -10.81 10.92
N TYR A 19 24.70 -10.37 11.80
CA TYR A 19 23.39 -9.95 11.35
C TYR A 19 23.63 -8.74 10.45
N GLY A 20 23.90 -9.01 9.18
CA GLY A 20 24.02 -8.01 8.14
C GLY A 20 22.70 -7.26 8.04
N GLN A 21 22.81 -5.95 7.99
CA GLN A 21 21.76 -5.06 7.51
C GLN A 21 21.17 -5.67 6.23
N GLN A 22 19.87 -5.95 6.22
CA GLN A 22 19.18 -6.27 4.98
C GLN A 22 19.33 -5.06 4.04
N PRO A 23 19.83 -5.24 2.80
CA PRO A 23 19.87 -4.16 1.84
C PRO A 23 18.45 -3.91 1.36
N SER A 24 17.78 -2.89 1.92
CA SER A 24 16.56 -2.31 1.37
C SER A 24 16.93 -1.42 0.19
N THR A 25 17.34 -2.03 -0.92
CA THR A 25 17.44 -1.32 -2.18
C THR A 25 16.50 -1.99 -3.16
N CYS A 26 15.29 -1.47 -3.23
CA CYS A 26 14.43 -1.67 -4.40
C CYS A 26 15.24 -1.20 -5.62
N PRO A 27 15.43 -2.02 -6.66
CA PRO A 27 16.05 -1.54 -7.88
C PRO A 27 15.17 -0.43 -8.46
N ASP A 28 15.74 0.77 -8.58
CA ASP A 28 15.15 1.89 -9.29
C ASP A 28 14.86 1.44 -10.73
N GLN A 29 13.59 1.11 -10.99
CA GLN A 29 13.11 0.76 -12.31
C GLN A 29 12.36 1.99 -12.81
N GLY A 30 13.05 2.75 -13.66
CA GLY A 30 12.44 3.86 -14.37
C GLY A 30 11.10 3.46 -15.00
N SER A 31 10.13 4.36 -14.89
CA SER A 31 8.97 4.42 -15.78
C SER A 31 8.06 3.17 -15.81
N GLY A 32 7.86 2.48 -14.69
CA GLY A 32 6.87 1.42 -14.57
C GLY A 32 6.27 1.37 -13.17
N ASN A 33 5.00 1.75 -13.04
CA ASN A 33 4.29 2.01 -11.78
C ASN A 33 3.92 0.74 -10.98
N TYR A 34 4.84 -0.23 -10.89
CA TYR A 34 4.75 -1.42 -10.04
C TYR A 34 6.07 -1.62 -9.31
N GLY A 35 6.46 -0.62 -8.52
CA GLY A 35 7.63 -0.69 -7.65
C GLY A 35 7.35 -1.54 -6.40
N CYS A 36 8.39 -2.17 -5.86
CA CYS A 36 8.32 -2.75 -4.52
C CYS A 36 7.85 -1.67 -3.54
N PHE A 37 6.82 -1.97 -2.75
CA PHE A 37 6.28 -1.03 -1.76
C PHE A 37 7.30 -0.80 -0.65
N ASP A 38 8.13 0.23 -0.80
CA ASP A 38 9.10 0.63 0.21
C ASP A 38 8.38 1.40 1.32
N ILE A 39 8.00 0.70 2.38
CA ILE A 39 7.36 1.34 3.54
C ILE A 39 8.29 2.33 4.26
N THR A 40 9.60 2.29 4.01
CA THR A 40 10.57 3.20 4.65
C THR A 40 10.65 4.56 3.96
N SER A 41 10.21 4.67 2.70
CA SER A 41 10.09 5.95 2.00
C SER A 41 8.78 6.70 2.27
N HIS A 42 7.76 5.98 2.73
CA HIS A 42 6.48 6.55 3.13
C HIS A 42 6.66 7.17 4.54
N GLY A 43 6.32 8.46 4.68
CA GLY A 43 6.44 9.14 5.98
C GLY A 43 5.38 8.68 6.98
N ASN A 44 5.07 9.52 7.98
CA ASN A 44 4.14 9.14 9.04
C ASN A 44 2.76 8.77 8.47
N CYS A 45 2.37 7.51 8.64
CA CYS A 45 1.05 7.03 8.25
C CYS A 45 0.05 7.24 9.39
N THR A 46 -1.15 7.69 9.05
CA THR A 46 -2.24 7.90 10.02
C THR A 46 -3.55 7.33 9.49
N GLU A 47 -4.35 6.78 10.39
CA GLU A 47 -5.73 6.44 10.07
C GLU A 47 -6.60 7.69 10.16
N VAL A 48 -7.34 7.96 9.09
CA VAL A 48 -8.42 8.94 9.04
C VAL A 48 -9.74 8.17 9.10
N SER A 49 -10.40 8.21 10.24
CA SER A 49 -11.61 7.40 10.49
C SER A 49 -12.90 8.20 10.31
N ASN A 50 -13.97 7.50 9.90
CA ASN A 50 -15.36 7.98 9.86
C ASN A 50 -15.58 9.32 9.11
N LYS A 51 -14.93 9.49 7.96
CA LYS A 51 -15.15 10.65 7.10
C LYS A 51 -16.53 10.55 6.46
N SER A 52 -17.28 11.64 6.52
CA SER A 52 -18.48 11.84 5.71
C SER A 52 -18.15 11.81 4.22
N PRO A 53 -19.14 11.65 3.32
CA PRO A 53 -18.89 11.68 1.89
C PRO A 53 -18.22 13.00 1.49
N THR A 54 -17.26 12.92 0.58
CA THR A 54 -16.48 14.09 0.16
C THR A 54 -17.24 14.98 -0.83
N TYR A 55 -18.14 14.39 -1.61
CA TYR A 55 -18.77 14.99 -2.80
C TYR A 55 -17.77 15.57 -3.83
N ASP A 56 -16.50 15.15 -3.76
CA ASP A 56 -15.47 15.55 -4.73
C ASP A 56 -15.53 14.62 -5.95
N TYR A 57 -15.93 15.19 -7.09
CA TYR A 57 -16.09 14.46 -8.35
C TYR A 57 -14.80 13.77 -8.84
N ARG A 58 -13.63 14.20 -8.35
CA ARG A 58 -12.35 13.54 -8.68
C ARG A 58 -12.33 12.09 -8.22
N TRP A 59 -12.93 11.75 -7.07
CA TRP A 59 -13.08 10.37 -6.64
C TRP A 59 -13.97 9.57 -7.60
N LEU A 60 -15.13 10.13 -7.94
CA LEU A 60 -16.12 9.47 -8.78
C LEU A 60 -15.61 9.20 -10.21
N ASN A 61 -14.85 10.14 -10.78
CA ASN A 61 -14.44 10.14 -12.18
C ASN A 61 -12.96 9.75 -12.41
N SER A 62 -12.30 9.17 -11.39
CA SER A 62 -10.91 8.71 -11.49
C SER A 62 -10.74 7.41 -12.29
N GLY A 63 -11.80 6.63 -12.46
CA GLY A 63 -11.73 5.33 -13.13
C GLY A 63 -10.73 4.40 -12.45
N MET A 64 -9.72 3.97 -13.21
CA MET A 64 -8.66 3.06 -12.74
C MET A 64 -7.37 3.77 -12.30
N ASP A 65 -7.33 5.11 -12.34
CA ASP A 65 -6.19 5.89 -11.84
C ASP A 65 -5.81 5.41 -10.43
N SER A 66 -4.54 5.20 -10.17
CA SER A 66 -4.01 4.77 -8.86
C SER A 66 -3.45 5.92 -8.04
N ASN A 67 -3.42 7.14 -8.58
CA ASN A 67 -2.75 8.30 -7.98
C ASN A 67 -3.74 9.42 -7.63
N VAL A 68 -5.04 9.15 -7.65
CA VAL A 68 -6.07 10.17 -7.38
C VAL A 68 -6.02 10.64 -5.93
N ASP A 69 -5.66 9.74 -5.02
CA ASP A 69 -5.47 9.99 -3.60
C ASP A 69 -4.36 11.01 -3.36
N TRP A 70 -3.22 10.88 -4.04
CA TRP A 70 -2.16 11.87 -3.99
C TRP A 70 -2.70 13.26 -4.38
N THR A 71 -3.41 13.34 -5.51
CA THR A 71 -3.96 14.58 -6.06
C THR A 71 -5.01 15.24 -5.15
N ILE A 72 -5.74 14.45 -4.35
CA ILE A 72 -6.84 14.95 -3.50
C ILE A 72 -6.38 15.20 -2.06
N THR A 73 -5.52 14.34 -1.53
CA THR A 73 -5.21 14.26 -0.09
C THR A 73 -3.76 14.56 0.25
N CYS A 74 -2.89 14.68 -0.75
CA CYS A 74 -1.46 14.91 -0.59
C CYS A 74 -0.78 13.84 0.25
N GLY A 75 -1.14 12.59 -0.04
CA GLY A 75 -0.54 11.40 0.52
C GLY A 75 -1.07 10.17 -0.18
N ASP A 76 -0.41 9.06 0.08
CA ASP A 76 -0.74 7.77 -0.51
C ASP A 76 -1.68 7.02 0.45
N ILE A 77 -2.88 6.71 -0.02
CA ILE A 77 -3.84 5.88 0.71
C ILE A 77 -3.41 4.43 0.53
N ILE A 78 -2.93 3.81 1.60
CA ILE A 78 -2.39 2.44 1.53
C ILE A 78 -3.47 1.39 1.82
N ALA A 79 -4.56 1.78 2.49
CA ALA A 79 -5.73 0.95 2.71
C ALA A 79 -6.95 1.80 3.00
N TYR A 80 -8.15 1.33 2.64
CA TYR A 80 -9.40 2.00 2.94
C TYR A 80 -10.58 1.05 3.15
N LYS A 81 -11.62 1.54 3.81
CA LYS A 81 -12.90 0.85 3.96
C LYS A 81 -14.05 1.83 3.77
N ILE A 82 -15.18 1.33 3.33
CA ILE A 82 -16.36 2.12 2.96
C ILE A 82 -17.56 1.58 3.74
N GLN A 83 -18.38 2.49 4.25
CA GLN A 83 -19.65 2.14 4.87
C GLN A 83 -20.74 2.15 3.80
N GLY A 84 -21.36 0.99 3.55
CA GLY A 84 -22.49 0.90 2.62
C GLY A 84 -23.73 1.64 3.15
N TYR A 85 -24.76 1.81 2.31
CA TYR A 85 -26.02 2.45 2.70
C TYR A 85 -26.75 1.79 3.88
N THR A 86 -26.48 0.51 4.16
CA THR A 86 -27.02 -0.20 5.34
C THR A 86 -26.33 0.16 6.65
N GLY A 87 -25.29 1.01 6.61
CA GLY A 87 -24.46 1.35 7.77
C GLY A 87 -23.38 0.32 8.08
N VAL A 88 -23.32 -0.80 7.34
CA VAL A 88 -22.28 -1.83 7.51
C VAL A 88 -21.00 -1.40 6.80
N TRP A 89 -19.89 -1.47 7.53
CA TRP A 89 -18.56 -1.25 6.98
C TRP A 89 -18.07 -2.45 6.18
N SER A 90 -17.40 -2.19 5.06
CA SER A 90 -16.63 -3.21 4.35
C SER A 90 -15.41 -3.67 5.15
N GLY A 91 -14.77 -4.73 4.66
CA GLY A 91 -13.36 -4.98 4.98
C GLY A 91 -12.44 -3.91 4.40
N TRP A 92 -11.13 -4.06 4.66
CA TRP A 92 -10.11 -3.19 4.09
C TRP A 92 -9.82 -3.56 2.64
N TYR A 93 -9.80 -2.54 1.79
CA TYR A 93 -9.32 -2.58 0.42
C TYR A 93 -7.94 -1.95 0.36
N VAL A 94 -7.06 -2.53 -0.45
CA VAL A 94 -5.71 -2.07 -0.73
C VAL A 94 -5.64 -1.71 -2.21
N PRO A 95 -5.28 -0.47 -2.58
CA PRO A 95 -5.18 -0.07 -3.97
C PRO A 95 -4.34 -1.03 -4.81
N GLY A 96 -4.91 -1.52 -5.89
CA GLY A 96 -4.25 -2.41 -6.85
C GLY A 96 -4.27 -3.88 -6.46
N VAL A 97 -4.80 -4.24 -5.29
CA VAL A 97 -4.83 -5.62 -4.80
C VAL A 97 -6.25 -6.18 -4.82
N ASN A 98 -7.19 -5.56 -4.10
CA ASN A 98 -8.55 -6.07 -3.92
C ASN A 98 -9.62 -4.98 -4.04
N ASP A 99 -9.32 -3.90 -4.74
CA ASP A 99 -10.09 -2.65 -4.69
C ASP A 99 -10.84 -2.31 -5.99
N MET A 100 -11.08 -3.29 -6.85
CA MET A 100 -11.81 -3.11 -8.11
C MET A 100 -13.33 -3.10 -7.87
N ASP A 101 -14.03 -2.10 -8.41
CA ASP A 101 -15.50 -2.08 -8.40
C ASP A 101 -16.04 -3.01 -9.49
N THR A 102 -16.59 -4.15 -9.07
CA THR A 102 -17.19 -5.13 -9.97
C THR A 102 -18.64 -4.82 -10.30
N LYS A 103 -19.23 -3.74 -9.76
CA LYS A 103 -20.60 -3.35 -10.14
C LYS A 103 -20.59 -2.73 -11.52
N VAL A 104 -21.25 -3.40 -12.45
CA VAL A 104 -21.56 -2.87 -13.79
C VAL A 104 -22.68 -1.83 -13.65
N ASN A 105 -22.32 -0.62 -13.26
CA ASN A 105 -23.26 0.51 -13.23
C ASN A 105 -23.40 1.01 -14.68
N GLY A 106 -24.59 0.91 -15.27
CA GLY A 106 -24.87 1.03 -16.71
C GLY A 106 -24.37 2.31 -17.41
N GLY A 107 -23.06 2.39 -17.66
CA GLY A 107 -22.37 3.51 -18.28
C GLY A 107 -21.00 3.85 -17.67
N ASN A 108 -20.71 3.40 -16.46
CA ASN A 108 -19.42 3.65 -15.81
C ASN A 108 -18.47 2.50 -16.11
N GLY A 109 -17.36 2.81 -16.78
CA GLY A 109 -16.30 1.85 -17.06
C GLY A 109 -15.68 1.26 -15.78
N LEU A 110 -14.69 0.38 -15.95
CA LEU A 110 -13.92 -0.17 -14.84
C LEU A 110 -13.39 0.97 -13.95
N ARG A 111 -13.62 0.84 -12.64
CA ARG A 111 -13.18 1.81 -11.64
C ARG A 111 -12.79 1.12 -10.34
N ARG A 112 -12.11 1.86 -9.48
CA ARG A 112 -11.77 1.44 -8.11
C ARG A 112 -12.89 1.74 -7.12
N LEU A 113 -12.95 0.99 -6.02
CA LEU A 113 -13.95 1.13 -4.97
C LEU A 113 -13.88 2.47 -4.23
N TRP A 114 -12.72 3.13 -4.20
CA TRP A 114 -12.58 4.48 -3.64
C TRP A 114 -13.43 5.55 -4.35
N SER A 115 -14.03 5.23 -5.50
CA SER A 115 -14.99 6.11 -6.17
C SER A 115 -16.22 6.38 -5.30
N TYR A 116 -16.51 5.48 -4.36
CA TYR A 116 -17.55 5.65 -3.34
C TYR A 116 -17.18 6.65 -2.24
N PHE A 117 -15.95 7.18 -2.17
CA PHE A 117 -15.65 8.29 -1.26
C PHE A 117 -16.44 9.56 -1.61
N TYR A 118 -16.96 9.63 -2.84
CA TYR A 118 -17.87 10.70 -3.28
C TYR A 118 -19.16 10.73 -2.45
N ASP A 119 -19.81 9.58 -2.22
CA ASP A 119 -21.18 9.48 -1.69
C ASP A 119 -21.35 8.55 -0.48
N HIS A 120 -20.29 7.90 0.00
CA HIS A 120 -20.32 7.04 1.18
C HIS A 120 -19.38 7.53 2.28
N ASN A 121 -19.74 7.21 3.52
CA ASN A 121 -18.80 7.35 4.62
C ASN A 121 -17.63 6.40 4.40
N HIS A 122 -16.43 6.84 4.75
CA HIS A 122 -15.22 6.10 4.49
C HIS A 122 -14.18 6.30 5.61
N SER A 123 -13.22 5.38 5.69
CA SER A 123 -12.02 5.51 6.51
C SER A 123 -10.83 5.01 5.71
N TYR A 124 -9.66 5.59 5.93
CA TYR A 124 -8.47 5.23 5.17
C TYR A 124 -7.20 5.44 5.99
N ILE A 125 -6.16 4.68 5.67
CA ILE A 125 -4.81 4.87 6.18
C ILE A 125 -4.03 5.60 5.09
N ILE A 126 -3.54 6.78 5.42
CA ILE A 126 -2.77 7.63 4.50
C ILE A 126 -1.35 7.80 5.02
N CYS A 127 -0.37 7.63 4.15
CA CYS A 127 1.01 7.96 4.42
C CYS A 127 1.39 9.24 3.69
N LYS A 128 1.89 10.23 4.43
CA LYS A 128 2.38 11.48 3.83
C LYS A 128 3.89 11.41 3.74
N THR A 129 4.45 11.64 2.56
CA THR A 129 5.90 11.74 2.42
C THR A 129 6.41 13.01 3.08
N ASN A 130 7.59 12.93 3.70
CA ASN A 130 8.31 14.09 4.20
C ASN A 130 9.22 14.71 3.12
N ASN A 131 9.17 14.20 1.88
CA ASN A 131 10.00 14.68 0.78
C ASN A 131 9.45 16.00 0.21
N ILE A 132 10.17 17.09 0.45
CA ILE A 132 9.81 18.47 0.05
C ILE A 132 9.59 18.59 -1.48
N ASN A 133 10.30 17.82 -2.29
CA ASN A 133 10.13 17.85 -3.75
C ASN A 133 8.82 17.20 -4.20
N HIS A 134 8.32 16.23 -3.43
CA HIS A 134 7.04 15.58 -3.68
C HIS A 134 5.86 16.47 -3.27
N LEU A 135 6.03 17.29 -2.22
CA LEU A 135 4.98 18.18 -1.70
C LEU A 135 4.62 19.35 -2.63
N ASN A 136 5.47 19.72 -3.60
CA ASN A 136 5.21 20.86 -4.50
C ASN A 136 4.20 20.57 -5.63
N GLY A 137 3.79 19.31 -5.78
CA GLY A 137 2.73 18.86 -6.72
C GLY A 137 1.37 18.71 -6.05
N CYS A 138 1.26 19.25 -4.84
CA CYS A 138 0.12 19.28 -3.96
C CYS A 138 -0.07 20.72 -3.48
#